data_AF-A0A2A5E864-F1
#
_entry.id   AF-A0A2A5E864-F1
#
_cell.length_a   1.000
_cell.length_b   1.000
_cell.length_c   1.000
_cell.angle_alpha   90.00
_cell.angle_beta   90.00
_cell.angle_gamma   90.00
#
_symmetry.space_group_name_H-M   'P 1'
#
loop_
_entity.id
_entity.type
_entity.pdbx_description
1 polymer ?
#
loop_
_entity_poly.entity_id
_entity_poly.type
_entity_poly.pdbx_seq_one_letter_code
_entity_poly.pdbx_strand_id
1 'polypeptide(L)'
;MSKPIILSILVVLLFLSSCTYHNEETEYPTPAGCDTLNMSYTNDILPIFKSNGCAGCHGSSSTTKLNSYTNTKISVDNGSLLGSINHKSGFRPMPDFSPKINQCSIDQITAWINDGAFDN
;
A
#
# COMPACT_ATOMS: atom_id res chain seq x y z
N MET A 1 -14.51 46.70 30.33
CA MET A 1 -13.39 45.79 30.02
C MET A 1 -13.95 44.43 29.66
N SER A 2 -14.09 44.09 28.37
CA SER A 2 -14.51 42.73 27.94
C SER A 2 -14.60 42.55 26.41
N LYS A 3 -13.85 43.32 25.60
CA LYS A 3 -13.85 43.16 24.14
C LYS A 3 -12.74 42.25 23.53
N PRO A 4 -11.66 41.84 24.22
CA PRO A 4 -10.66 40.95 23.59
C PRO A 4 -11.03 39.46 23.68
N ILE A 5 -11.92 39.05 24.60
CA ILE A 5 -12.26 37.63 24.82
C ILE A 5 -13.15 37.08 23.70
N ILE A 6 -14.05 37.91 23.16
CA ILE A 6 -14.98 37.49 22.09
C ILE A 6 -14.23 37.29 20.75
N LEU A 7 -13.15 38.04 20.51
CA LEU A 7 -12.36 37.93 19.29
C LEU A 7 -11.46 36.67 19.27
N SER A 8 -11.03 36.20 20.45
CA SER A 8 -10.21 34.98 20.57
C SER A 8 -11.00 33.67 20.39
N ILE A 9 -12.31 33.66 20.67
CA ILE A 9 -13.16 32.45 20.52
C ILE A 9 -13.46 32.14 19.04
N LEU A 10 -13.57 33.16 18.19
CA LEU A 10 -13.88 32.99 16.77
C LEU A 10 -12.70 32.40 15.96
N VAL A 11 -11.47 32.59 16.43
CA VAL A 11 -10.25 32.10 15.76
C VAL A 11 -10.00 30.62 16.03
N VAL A 12 -10.42 30.09 17.19
CA VAL A 12 -10.21 28.67 17.56
C VAL A 12 -11.13 27.72 16.80
N LEU A 13 -12.31 28.19 16.38
CA LEU A 13 -13.27 27.40 15.59
C LEU A 13 -12.86 27.20 14.12
N LEU A 14 -11.86 27.93 13.62
CA LEU A 14 -11.37 27.82 12.25
C LEU A 14 -10.30 26.72 12.04
N PHE A 15 -9.87 26.03 13.11
CA PHE A 15 -8.80 25.01 13.03
C PHE A 15 -9.30 23.56 13.10
N LEU A 16 -10.61 23.31 13.19
CA LEU A 16 -11.16 21.95 13.36
C LEU A 16 -11.59 21.26 12.04
N SER A 17 -11.31 21.84 10.87
CA SER A 17 -11.85 21.39 9.58
C SER A 17 -10.90 20.59 8.67
N SER A 18 -9.80 20.02 9.17
CA SER A 18 -8.86 19.21 8.35
C SER A 18 -8.78 17.73 8.74
N CYS A 19 -9.90 17.13 9.12
CA CYS A 19 -10.07 15.68 9.00
C CYS A 19 -10.89 15.41 7.74
N THR A 20 -10.24 15.31 6.58
CA THR A 20 -10.90 14.76 5.40
C THR A 20 -11.00 13.24 5.58
N TYR A 21 -12.21 12.69 5.48
CA TYR A 21 -12.37 11.25 5.28
C TYR A 21 -11.83 10.92 3.89
N HIS A 22 -10.57 10.48 3.81
CA HIS A 22 -10.09 9.82 2.61
C HIS A 22 -10.74 8.44 2.56
N ASN A 23 -11.63 8.24 1.60
CA ASN A 23 -12.18 6.95 1.26
C ASN A 23 -11.09 6.14 0.55
N GLU A 24 -10.59 5.12 1.23
CA GLU A 24 -9.52 4.24 0.75
C GLU A 24 -9.81 3.63 -0.63
N GLU A 25 -11.08 3.32 -0.93
CA GLU A 25 -11.49 2.79 -2.23
C GLU A 25 -11.37 3.78 -3.40
N THR A 26 -11.33 5.07 -3.12
CA THR A 26 -11.35 6.13 -4.14
C THR A 26 -9.95 6.60 -4.51
N GLU A 27 -9.02 6.51 -3.56
CA GLU A 27 -7.59 6.70 -3.79
C GLU A 27 -6.93 5.43 -4.37
N TYR A 28 -7.47 4.25 -4.03
CA TYR A 28 -7.00 2.96 -4.50
C TYR A 28 -8.19 2.13 -4.99
N PRO A 29 -8.60 2.27 -6.27
CA PRO A 29 -9.74 1.52 -6.80
C PRO A 29 -9.49 0.02 -6.64
N THR A 30 -10.34 -0.61 -5.82
CA THR A 30 -10.38 -2.07 -5.67
C THR A 30 -10.79 -2.68 -7.02
N PRO A 31 -10.03 -3.65 -7.56
CA PRO A 31 -10.45 -4.38 -8.75
C PRO A 31 -11.86 -4.98 -8.55
N ALA A 32 -12.68 -5.00 -9.60
CA ALA A 32 -14.04 -5.54 -9.55
C ALA A 32 -14.00 -7.03 -9.19
N GLY A 33 -14.34 -7.36 -7.95
CA GLY A 33 -14.17 -8.69 -7.37
C GLY A 33 -12.71 -8.93 -6.94
N CYS A 34 -12.50 -9.22 -5.66
CA CYS A 34 -11.18 -9.61 -5.19
C CYS A 34 -10.92 -11.08 -5.51
N ASP A 35 -10.63 -11.37 -6.78
CA ASP A 35 -10.24 -12.71 -7.19
C ASP A 35 -8.86 -13.03 -6.63
N THR A 36 -8.77 -14.19 -5.99
CA THR A 36 -7.57 -14.71 -5.32
C THR A 36 -7.20 -16.11 -5.81
N LEU A 37 -7.87 -16.61 -6.86
CA LEU A 37 -7.69 -17.96 -7.37
C LEU A 37 -6.73 -17.99 -8.55
N ASN A 38 -5.82 -18.97 -8.58
CA ASN A 38 -4.90 -19.23 -9.71
C ASN A 38 -4.06 -18.02 -10.13
N MET A 39 -3.63 -17.23 -9.14
CA MET A 39 -2.86 -16.01 -9.35
C MET A 39 -1.50 -16.31 -10.01
N SER A 40 -1.04 -15.41 -10.87
CA SER A 40 0.25 -15.47 -11.56
C SER A 40 1.06 -14.20 -11.35
N TYR A 41 2.39 -14.31 -11.38
CA TYR A 41 3.24 -13.12 -11.26
C TYR A 41 2.97 -12.10 -12.37
N THR A 42 2.98 -12.54 -13.63
CA THR A 42 2.96 -11.64 -14.79
C THR A 42 1.61 -10.97 -15.00
N ASN A 43 0.50 -11.72 -14.87
CA ASN A 43 -0.83 -11.20 -15.19
C ASN A 43 -1.50 -10.48 -14.02
N ASP A 44 -1.09 -10.78 -12.78
CA ASP A 44 -1.83 -10.29 -11.62
C ASP A 44 -0.97 -9.50 -10.64
N ILE A 45 0.17 -10.05 -10.20
CA ILE A 45 0.99 -9.43 -9.16
C ILE A 45 1.79 -8.23 -9.69
N LEU A 46 2.39 -8.36 -10.87
CA LEU A 46 3.13 -7.26 -11.48
C LEU A 46 2.23 -6.04 -11.78
N PRO A 47 0.99 -6.20 -12.29
CA PRO A 47 0.02 -5.11 -12.36
C PRO A 47 -0.30 -4.47 -11.01
N ILE A 48 -0.46 -5.25 -9.93
CA ILE A 48 -0.67 -4.69 -8.58
C ILE A 48 0.51 -3.82 -8.14
N PHE A 49 1.74 -4.24 -8.38
CA PHE A 49 2.91 -3.43 -8.06
C PHE A 49 2.99 -2.13 -8.88
N LYS A 50 2.55 -2.18 -10.14
CA LYS A 50 2.49 -1.01 -11.01
C LYS A 50 1.39 -0.04 -10.55
N SER A 51 0.20 -0.54 -10.25
CA SER A 51 -0.94 0.29 -9.84
C SER A 51 -0.73 0.95 -8.48
N ASN A 52 -0.02 0.28 -7.57
CA ASN A 52 0.31 0.81 -6.24
C ASN A 52 1.65 1.57 -6.21
N GLY A 53 2.21 1.94 -7.37
CA GLY A 53 3.39 2.81 -7.46
C GLY A 53 4.70 2.20 -6.95
N CYS A 54 4.76 0.88 -6.70
CA CYS A 54 5.94 0.22 -6.14
C CYS A 54 7.19 0.45 -7.00
N ALA A 55 7.02 0.45 -8.33
CA ALA A 55 8.11 0.65 -9.30
C ALA A 55 8.82 2.00 -9.17
N GLY A 56 8.18 3.03 -8.59
CA GLY A 56 8.79 4.34 -8.35
C GLY A 56 9.98 4.28 -7.38
N CYS A 57 9.91 3.40 -6.38
CA CYS A 57 10.98 3.19 -5.40
C CYS A 57 11.72 1.86 -5.58
N HIS A 58 11.07 0.86 -6.16
CA HIS A 58 11.56 -0.52 -6.33
C HIS A 58 11.85 -0.88 -7.80
N GLY A 59 12.22 0.11 -8.61
CA GLY A 59 12.60 -0.05 -10.02
C GLY A 59 14.02 -0.61 -10.23
N SER A 60 14.50 -0.62 -11.48
CA SER A 60 15.76 -1.30 -11.87
C SER A 60 17.02 -0.82 -11.14
N SER A 61 17.04 0.43 -10.67
CA SER A 61 18.18 1.05 -9.96
C SER A 61 18.08 0.94 -8.43
N SER A 62 17.02 0.32 -7.91
CA SER A 62 16.84 0.13 -6.48
C SER A 62 17.62 -1.08 -5.96
N THR A 63 17.97 -1.07 -4.67
CA THR A 63 18.58 -2.24 -4.00
C THR A 63 17.59 -3.39 -3.92
N THR A 64 16.35 -3.10 -3.51
CA THR A 64 15.24 -4.07 -3.46
C THR A 64 14.34 -3.84 -4.65
N LYS A 65 14.46 -4.70 -5.66
CA LYS A 65 13.74 -4.57 -6.93
C LYS A 65 12.46 -5.42 -6.92
N LEU A 66 11.38 -4.89 -7.47
CA LEU A 66 10.10 -5.59 -7.65
C LEU A 66 9.63 -5.54 -9.12
N ASN A 67 10.58 -5.49 -10.05
CA ASN A 67 10.34 -5.30 -11.48
C ASN A 67 10.38 -6.60 -12.32
N SER A 68 10.75 -7.72 -11.71
CA SER A 68 10.77 -9.04 -12.35
C SER A 68 10.41 -10.11 -11.32
N TYR A 69 9.97 -11.29 -11.81
CA TYR A 69 9.63 -12.43 -10.96
C TYR A 69 10.81 -12.80 -10.06
N THR A 70 11.99 -12.99 -10.65
CA THR A 70 13.22 -13.36 -9.94
C THR A 70 13.56 -12.38 -8.82
N ASN A 71 13.44 -11.07 -9.08
CA ASN A 71 13.74 -10.06 -8.07
C ASN A 71 12.68 -10.04 -6.95
N THR A 72 11.40 -10.17 -7.33
CA THR A 72 10.28 -10.25 -6.40
C THR A 72 10.39 -11.47 -5.49
N LYS A 73 10.78 -12.62 -6.05
CA LYS A 73 10.90 -13.89 -5.32
C LYS A 73 11.88 -13.81 -4.16
N ILE A 74 12.96 -13.04 -4.28
CA ILE A 74 13.89 -12.79 -3.16
C ILE A 74 13.16 -12.20 -1.95
N SER A 75 12.26 -11.23 -2.18
CA SER A 75 11.49 -10.57 -1.12
C SER A 75 10.33 -11.43 -0.60
N VAL A 76 9.83 -12.34 -1.43
CA VAL A 76 8.87 -13.38 -1.01
C VAL A 76 9.54 -14.37 -0.09
N ASP A 77 10.70 -14.91 -0.49
CA ASP A 77 11.39 -16.01 0.20
C ASP A 77 11.92 -15.60 1.58
N ASN A 78 12.36 -14.35 1.72
CA ASN A 78 12.80 -13.81 3.01
C ASN A 78 11.64 -13.19 3.83
N GLY A 79 10.39 -13.30 3.35
CA GLY A 79 9.19 -12.80 4.01
C GLY A 79 9.03 -11.27 4.04
N SER A 80 10.00 -10.52 3.51
CA SER A 80 9.99 -9.06 3.59
C SER A 80 8.87 -8.42 2.80
N LEU A 81 8.41 -9.01 1.69
CA LEU A 81 7.31 -8.48 0.90
C LEU A 81 6.02 -8.41 1.73
N LEU A 82 5.55 -9.55 2.24
CA LEU A 82 4.33 -9.60 3.05
C LEU A 82 4.50 -8.87 4.39
N GLY A 83 5.68 -8.93 5.00
CA GLY A 83 5.97 -8.20 6.22
C GLY A 83 5.83 -6.69 6.03
N SER A 84 6.39 -6.16 4.94
CA SER A 84 6.41 -4.74 4.63
C SER A 84 5.03 -4.20 4.24
N ILE A 85 4.30 -4.86 3.34
CA ILE A 85 2.97 -4.38 2.89
C ILE A 85 1.89 -4.51 3.97
N ASN A 86 2.06 -5.46 4.91
CA ASN A 86 1.18 -5.59 6.08
C ASN A 86 1.60 -4.70 7.26
N HIS A 87 2.69 -3.93 7.15
CA HIS A 87 3.27 -3.15 8.24
C HIS A 87 3.51 -3.99 9.51
N LYS A 88 4.00 -5.23 9.35
CA LYS A 88 4.29 -6.11 10.49
C LYS A 88 5.51 -5.59 11.25
N SER A 89 5.49 -5.75 12.57
CA SER A 89 6.67 -5.44 13.41
C SER A 89 7.91 -6.19 12.91
N GLY A 90 9.06 -5.50 12.90
CA GLY A 90 10.32 -6.04 12.39
C GLY A 90 10.57 -5.85 10.89
N PHE A 91 9.59 -5.32 10.14
CA PHE A 91 9.74 -5.00 8.72
C PHE A 91 9.60 -3.48 8.48
N ARG A 92 10.22 -2.98 7.41
CA ARG A 92 10.06 -1.59 7.00
C ARG A 92 8.65 -1.41 6.39
N PRO A 93 7.77 -0.57 6.95
CA PRO A 93 6.44 -0.36 6.40
C PRO A 93 6.51 0.16 4.97
N MET A 94 5.68 -0.40 4.09
CA MET A 94 5.53 0.04 2.71
C MET A 94 4.05 0.20 2.34
N PRO A 95 3.68 1.20 1.52
CA PRO A 95 4.53 2.28 1.00
C PRO A 95 5.06 3.20 2.11
N ASP A 96 6.22 3.82 1.87
CA ASP A 96 6.95 4.57 2.90
C ASP A 96 6.18 5.82 3.33
N PHE A 97 6.13 6.08 4.64
CA PHE A 97 5.37 7.20 5.23
C PHE A 97 3.91 7.31 4.76
N SER A 98 3.32 6.19 4.31
CA SER A 98 1.99 6.15 3.69
C SER A 98 1.14 5.03 4.30
N PRO A 99 -0.20 5.10 4.18
CA PRO A 99 -1.07 3.98 4.50
C PRO A 99 -0.73 2.74 3.67
N LYS A 100 -1.16 1.56 4.13
CA LYS A 100 -1.05 0.33 3.34
C LYS A 100 -1.73 0.48 1.98
N ILE A 101 -1.26 -0.29 1.00
CA ILE A 101 -2.04 -0.54 -0.21
C ILE A 101 -3.39 -1.17 0.16
N ASN A 102 -4.38 -1.09 -0.73
CA ASN A 102 -5.72 -1.61 -0.47
C ASN A 102 -5.68 -3.11 -0.07
N GLN A 103 -6.62 -3.52 0.77
CA GLN A 103 -6.63 -4.87 1.33
C GLN A 103 -6.74 -5.96 0.24
N CYS A 104 -7.50 -5.73 -0.83
CA CYS A 104 -7.62 -6.72 -1.90
C CYS A 104 -6.28 -7.01 -2.59
N SER A 105 -5.47 -5.97 -2.87
CA SER A 105 -4.11 -6.17 -3.39
C SER A 105 -3.23 -6.97 -2.45
N ILE A 106 -3.37 -6.77 -1.13
CA ILE A 106 -2.66 -7.57 -0.12
C ILE A 106 -3.15 -9.03 -0.16
N ASP A 107 -4.45 -9.26 -0.26
CA ASP A 107 -5.05 -10.59 -0.29
C ASP A 107 -4.62 -11.37 -1.54
N GLN A 108 -4.60 -10.71 -2.70
CA GLN A 108 -4.11 -11.27 -3.96
C GLN A 108 -2.64 -11.66 -3.91
N ILE A 109 -1.78 -10.78 -3.38
CA ILE A 109 -0.35 -11.09 -3.18
C ILE A 109 -0.20 -12.26 -2.18
N THR A 110 -1.00 -12.26 -1.12
CA THR A 110 -0.97 -13.32 -0.09
C THR A 110 -1.37 -14.67 -0.66
N ALA A 111 -2.46 -14.72 -1.44
CA ALA A 111 -2.94 -15.94 -2.09
C ALA A 111 -1.89 -16.48 -3.07
N TRP A 112 -1.35 -15.63 -3.95
CA TRP A 112 -0.27 -16.00 -4.85
C TRP A 112 0.95 -16.59 -4.13
N ILE A 113 1.37 -15.99 -3.02
CA ILE A 113 2.50 -16.50 -2.22
C ILE A 113 2.17 -17.85 -1.58
N ASN A 114 0.98 -17.99 -1.02
CA ASN A 114 0.52 -19.24 -0.40
C ASN A 114 0.43 -20.39 -1.40
N ASP A 115 0.07 -20.08 -2.65
CA ASP A 115 0.02 -21.04 -3.75
C ASP A 115 1.42 -21.43 -4.27
N GLY A 116 2.48 -20.78 -3.80
CA GLY A 116 3.88 -21.11 -4.17
C GLY A 116 4.58 -20.02 -4.98
N ALA A 117 3.93 -18.86 -5.15
CA ALA A 117 4.42 -17.72 -5.91
C ALA A 117 4.76 -18.10 -7.36
N PHE A 118 3.82 -18.68 -8.10
CA PHE A 118 4.07 -19.16 -9.46
C PHE A 118 4.31 -18.03 -10.48
N ASP A 119 5.17 -18.33 -11.45
CA ASP A 119 5.41 -17.55 -12.67
C ASP A 119 4.99 -18.42 -13.85
N ASN A 120 3.70 -18.34 -14.19
CA ASN A 120 2.96 -19.21 -15.09
C ASN A 120 2.53 -18.47 -16.36
#